data_AF-A0A816CXT7-F1
#
_entry.id   AF-A0A816CXT7-F1
#
_cell.length_a   1.000
_cell.length_b   1.000
_cell.length_c   1.000
_cell.angle_alpha   90.00
_cell.angle_beta   90.00
_cell.angle_gamma   90.00
#
_symmetry.space_group_name_H-M   'P 1'
#
loop_
_entity.id
_entity.type
_entity.pdbx_description
1 polymer ?
#
loop_
_entity_poly.entity_id
_entity_poly.type
_entity_poly.pdbx_seq_one_letter_code
_entity_poly.pdbx_strand_id
1 'polypeptide(L)'
;IKQLEDYLRIELNDKIKLKIKLENPLGIAERIFDKYLAIVHERKQILVDDEQVLFVLHSDVDEYRRQMLDDFKLQLNKIDNIFFRMIDNMEEFLLEYIQISRLIPTLFSTSSSSELKVQFNNRVNKNIEQDINQCISHLCDWLVERSNRTVHQLNKHLNTNSIHSRRQQQIIKYTSNNMTSGVDADFSLSRQQILNQLQTQCQNILYKQKTATGAQADDLSASVRATMLGTAAIEIGAVGLGALATLASFDWTGLLGAGLIGILGLYLIPMRRLTIKQEMKDRIDKTHIDLTEQLKKHFLHELDNNERKMRELIMPYTRFVQDEEEKLKKTTEQIETVRKQIKQLKLDIQILLSQKEKTE
;
A
#
# COMPACT_ATOMS: atom_id res chain seq x y z
N ILE A 1 -48.55 67.65 4.82
CA ILE A 1 -48.61 66.53 5.78
C ILE A 1 -49.93 65.78 5.66
N LYS A 2 -51.10 66.39 5.96
CA LYS A 2 -52.43 65.76 5.75
C LYS A 2 -52.66 65.16 4.35
N GLN A 3 -52.33 65.90 3.28
CA GLN A 3 -52.44 65.39 1.91
C GLN A 3 -51.50 64.21 1.59
N LEU A 4 -50.32 64.12 2.22
CA LEU A 4 -49.39 63.01 2.06
C LEU A 4 -49.88 61.78 2.86
N GLU A 5 -50.49 62.02 4.01
CA GLU A 5 -51.07 61.01 4.89
C GLU A 5 -52.34 60.41 4.29
N ASP A 6 -53.18 61.23 3.66
CA ASP A 6 -54.35 60.81 2.89
C ASP A 6 -53.93 60.09 1.59
N TYR A 7 -52.91 60.58 0.88
CA TYR A 7 -52.33 59.91 -0.30
C TYR A 7 -51.74 58.55 0.07
N LEU A 8 -50.98 58.44 1.16
CA LEU A 8 -50.46 57.17 1.65
C LEU A 8 -51.56 56.23 2.18
N ARG A 9 -52.67 56.74 2.72
CA ARG A 9 -53.83 55.92 3.13
C ARG A 9 -54.63 55.39 1.95
N ILE A 10 -54.79 56.19 0.89
CA ILE A 10 -55.55 55.83 -0.32
C ILE A 10 -54.71 54.90 -1.21
N GLU A 11 -53.40 55.16 -1.36
CA GLU A 11 -52.48 54.33 -2.14
C GLU A 11 -51.96 53.10 -1.37
N LEU A 12 -51.69 53.16 -0.07
CA LEU A 12 -51.48 51.94 0.75
C LEU A 12 -52.80 51.46 1.36
N ASN A 13 -53.70 51.07 0.47
CA ASN A 13 -54.86 50.26 0.84
C ASN A 13 -54.36 48.98 1.56
N ASP A 14 -55.16 48.41 2.48
CA ASP A 14 -54.76 47.27 3.32
C ASP A 14 -54.23 46.08 2.51
N LYS A 15 -54.68 45.96 1.25
CA LYS A 15 -54.21 44.99 0.24
C LYS A 15 -52.73 45.16 -0.14
N ILE A 16 -52.27 46.40 -0.37
CA ILE A 16 -50.86 46.69 -0.73
C ILE A 16 -49.95 46.48 0.47
N LYS A 17 -50.40 46.83 1.69
CA LYS A 17 -49.67 46.49 2.92
C LYS A 17 -49.55 44.99 3.13
N LEU A 18 -50.60 44.22 2.86
CA LEU A 18 -50.60 42.77 3.01
C LEU A 18 -49.68 42.10 1.96
N LYS A 19 -49.70 42.58 0.71
CA LYS A 19 -48.77 42.16 -0.34
C LYS A 19 -47.31 42.39 0.07
N ILE A 20 -46.95 43.60 0.49
CA ILE A 20 -45.57 43.94 0.89
C ILE A 20 -45.12 43.10 2.10
N LYS A 21 -46.00 42.89 3.09
CA LYS A 21 -45.70 42.08 4.29
C LYS A 21 -45.43 40.61 3.97
N LEU A 22 -45.99 40.07 2.88
CA LEU A 22 -45.79 38.68 2.48
C LEU A 22 -44.68 38.51 1.44
N GLU A 23 -44.55 39.44 0.49
CA GLU A 23 -43.53 39.39 -0.56
C GLU A 23 -42.12 39.66 -0.02
N ASN A 24 -41.95 40.56 0.96
CA ASN A 24 -40.63 40.87 1.51
C ASN A 24 -39.95 39.64 2.17
N PRO A 25 -40.61 38.89 3.09
CA PRO A 25 -40.04 37.67 3.64
C PRO A 25 -39.73 36.60 2.58
N LEU A 26 -40.58 36.43 1.57
CA LEU A 26 -40.36 35.49 0.46
C LEU A 26 -39.15 35.89 -0.41
N GLY A 27 -38.98 37.19 -0.67
CA GLY A 27 -37.82 37.72 -1.40
C GLY A 27 -36.51 37.60 -0.61
N ILE A 28 -36.55 37.79 0.71
CA ILE A 28 -35.39 37.52 1.59
C ILE A 28 -35.05 36.03 1.58
N ALA A 29 -36.05 35.16 1.68
CA ALA A 29 -35.85 33.72 1.61
C ALA A 29 -35.21 33.29 0.29
N GLU A 30 -35.69 33.78 -0.87
CA GLU A 30 -35.06 33.52 -2.17
C GLU A 30 -33.60 33.94 -2.21
N ARG A 31 -33.25 35.15 -1.75
CA ARG A 31 -31.86 35.62 -1.72
C ARG A 31 -30.97 34.73 -0.86
N ILE A 32 -31.49 34.27 0.28
CA ILE A 32 -30.78 33.33 1.15
C ILE A 32 -30.56 32.00 0.42
N PHE A 33 -31.60 31.43 -0.21
CA PHE A 33 -31.47 30.17 -0.95
C PHE A 33 -30.54 30.27 -2.17
N ASP A 34 -30.58 31.38 -2.90
CA ASP A 34 -29.67 31.62 -4.02
C ASP A 34 -28.21 31.69 -3.54
N LYS A 35 -27.96 32.33 -2.38
CA LYS A 35 -26.63 32.34 -1.74
C LYS A 35 -26.20 30.93 -1.34
N TYR A 36 -27.07 30.15 -0.69
CA TYR A 36 -26.75 28.77 -0.29
C TYR A 36 -26.54 27.85 -1.49
N LEU A 37 -27.29 28.02 -2.58
CA LEU A 37 -27.05 27.28 -3.84
C LEU A 37 -25.68 27.57 -4.43
N ALA A 38 -25.25 28.83 -4.43
CA ALA A 38 -23.91 29.20 -4.90
C ALA A 38 -22.82 28.51 -4.06
N ILE A 39 -22.97 28.49 -2.73
CA ILE A 39 -22.04 27.81 -1.82
C ILE A 39 -22.01 26.29 -2.08
N VAL A 40 -23.17 25.66 -2.23
CA VAL A 40 -23.27 24.22 -2.52
C VAL A 40 -22.61 23.90 -3.87
N HIS A 41 -22.78 24.75 -4.87
CA HIS A 41 -22.15 24.60 -6.18
C HIS A 41 -20.61 24.69 -6.09
N GLU A 42 -20.08 25.67 -5.37
CA GLU A 42 -18.63 25.80 -5.12
C GLU A 42 -18.09 24.56 -4.39
N ARG A 43 -18.78 24.08 -3.35
CA ARG A 43 -18.37 22.85 -2.64
C ARG A 43 -18.39 21.62 -3.54
N LYS A 44 -19.38 21.51 -4.41
CA LYS A 44 -19.45 20.41 -5.38
C LYS A 44 -18.26 20.44 -6.35
N GLN A 45 -17.80 21.62 -6.77
CA GLN A 45 -16.59 21.73 -7.59
C GLN A 45 -15.34 21.25 -6.84
N ILE A 46 -15.19 21.64 -5.57
CA ILE A 46 -14.09 21.15 -4.72
C ILE A 46 -14.16 19.63 -4.57
N LEU A 47 -15.36 19.06 -4.43
CA LEU A 47 -15.54 17.64 -4.25
C LEU A 47 -15.18 16.83 -5.50
N VAL A 48 -15.46 17.36 -6.70
CA VAL A 48 -15.01 16.76 -7.97
C VAL A 48 -13.48 16.69 -8.03
N ASP A 49 -12.80 17.75 -7.61
CA ASP A 49 -11.33 17.73 -7.50
C ASP A 49 -10.90 16.64 -6.49
N ASP A 50 -11.52 16.58 -5.31
CA ASP A 50 -11.23 15.58 -4.27
C ASP A 50 -11.47 14.12 -4.74
N GLU A 51 -12.51 13.87 -5.53
CA GLU A 51 -12.79 12.58 -6.16
C GLU A 51 -11.69 12.18 -7.14
N GLN A 52 -11.21 13.12 -7.97
CA GLN A 52 -10.11 12.86 -8.88
C GLN A 52 -8.82 12.51 -8.12
N VAL A 53 -8.57 13.18 -7.00
CA VAL A 53 -7.43 12.86 -6.12
C VAL A 53 -7.57 11.46 -5.56
N LEU A 54 -8.75 11.09 -5.04
CA LEU A 54 -8.99 9.73 -4.56
C LEU A 54 -8.77 8.68 -5.64
N PHE A 55 -9.25 8.93 -6.86
CA PHE A 55 -9.02 8.04 -7.99
C PHE A 55 -7.53 7.82 -8.24
N VAL A 56 -6.74 8.88 -8.26
CA VAL A 56 -5.27 8.78 -8.43
C VAL A 56 -4.62 8.02 -7.27
N LEU A 57 -5.00 8.31 -6.03
CA LEU A 57 -4.43 7.63 -4.85
C LEU A 57 -4.73 6.13 -4.84
N HIS A 58 -5.96 5.72 -5.19
CA HIS A 58 -6.32 4.30 -5.31
C HIS A 58 -5.57 3.63 -6.47
N SER A 59 -5.46 4.32 -7.62
CA SER A 59 -4.70 3.84 -8.78
C SER A 59 -3.22 3.64 -8.46
N ASP A 60 -2.59 4.55 -7.71
CA ASP A 60 -1.19 4.44 -7.29
C ASP A 60 -0.95 3.15 -6.47
N VAL A 61 -1.90 2.79 -5.59
CA VAL A 61 -1.82 1.55 -4.78
C VAL A 61 -2.01 0.30 -5.63
N ASP A 62 -2.96 0.31 -6.58
CA ASP A 62 -3.20 -0.81 -7.49
C ASP A 62 -2.02 -1.04 -8.44
N GLU A 63 -1.40 0.06 -8.92
CA GLU A 63 -0.21 0.02 -9.74
C GLU A 63 1.01 -0.47 -8.97
N TYR A 64 1.19 -0.03 -7.72
CA TYR A 64 2.22 -0.55 -6.84
C TYR A 64 2.19 -2.09 -6.73
N ARG A 65 1.01 -2.69 -6.49
CA ARG A 65 0.89 -4.16 -6.40
C ARG A 65 1.34 -4.84 -7.68
N ARG A 66 0.85 -4.38 -8.83
CA ARG A 66 1.19 -4.98 -10.14
C ARG A 66 2.69 -4.89 -10.41
N GLN A 67 3.28 -3.71 -10.23
CA GLN A 67 4.70 -3.49 -10.46
C GLN A 67 5.57 -4.34 -9.51
N MET A 68 5.19 -4.47 -8.24
CA MET A 68 5.92 -5.31 -7.27
C MET A 68 5.94 -6.77 -7.67
N LEU A 69 4.81 -7.33 -8.12
CA LEU A 69 4.72 -8.73 -8.55
C LEU A 69 5.61 -9.02 -9.77
N ASP A 70 5.72 -8.07 -10.70
CA ASP A 70 6.57 -8.23 -11.88
C ASP A 70 8.05 -8.04 -11.56
N ASP A 71 8.39 -6.99 -10.80
CA ASP A 71 9.77 -6.72 -10.39
C ASP A 71 10.34 -7.82 -9.48
N PHE A 72 9.50 -8.46 -8.65
CA PHE A 72 9.94 -9.58 -7.79
C PHE A 72 10.47 -10.77 -8.59
N LYS A 73 9.92 -11.04 -9.79
CA LYS A 73 10.45 -12.09 -10.68
C LYS A 73 11.91 -11.82 -11.06
N LEU A 74 12.26 -10.54 -11.28
CA LEU A 74 13.63 -10.15 -11.59
C LEU A 74 14.57 -10.33 -10.39
N GLN A 75 14.06 -10.16 -9.16
CA GLN A 75 14.84 -10.43 -7.95
C GLN A 75 15.07 -11.93 -7.74
N LEU A 76 14.07 -12.77 -8.03
CA LEU A 76 14.23 -14.23 -7.97
C LEU A 76 15.29 -14.74 -8.96
N ASN A 77 15.36 -14.17 -10.18
CA ASN A 77 16.40 -14.53 -11.14
C ASN A 77 17.82 -14.33 -10.60
N LYS A 78 18.05 -13.39 -9.67
CA LYS A 78 19.37 -13.20 -9.04
C LYS A 78 19.73 -14.38 -8.14
N ILE A 79 18.74 -14.95 -7.46
CA ILE A 79 18.89 -16.15 -6.64
C ILE A 79 19.13 -17.36 -7.53
N ASP A 80 18.35 -17.50 -8.60
CA ASP A 80 18.54 -18.56 -9.61
C ASP A 80 19.98 -18.58 -10.12
N ASN A 81 20.56 -17.40 -10.40
CA ASN A 81 21.95 -17.27 -10.82
C ASN A 81 22.97 -17.69 -9.75
N ILE A 82 22.66 -17.53 -8.45
CA ILE A 82 23.54 -18.02 -7.37
C ILE A 82 23.53 -19.55 -7.37
N PHE A 83 22.36 -20.18 -7.44
CA PHE A 83 22.23 -21.65 -7.45
C PHE A 83 22.79 -22.27 -8.74
N PHE A 84 22.61 -21.61 -9.89
CA PHE A 84 23.23 -22.04 -11.15
C PHE A 84 24.76 -22.09 -11.03
N ARG A 85 25.38 -21.02 -10.49
CA ARG A 85 26.83 -21.00 -10.23
C ARG A 85 27.26 -22.07 -9.23
N MET A 86 26.44 -22.35 -8.21
CA MET A 86 26.70 -23.43 -7.25
C MET A 86 26.74 -24.80 -7.94
N ILE A 87 25.79 -25.06 -8.84
CA ILE A 87 25.73 -26.31 -9.62
C ILE A 87 26.96 -26.41 -10.53
N ASP A 88 27.31 -25.35 -11.26
CA ASP A 88 28.49 -25.34 -12.14
C ASP A 88 29.78 -25.60 -11.35
N ASN A 89 29.97 -24.92 -10.22
CA ASN A 89 31.14 -25.12 -9.35
C ASN A 89 31.19 -26.54 -8.77
N MET A 90 30.02 -27.10 -8.41
CA MET A 90 29.91 -28.49 -7.95
C MET A 90 30.31 -29.45 -9.06
N GLU A 91 29.81 -29.26 -10.28
CA GLU A 91 30.15 -30.10 -11.42
C GLU A 91 31.66 -30.04 -11.74
N GLU A 92 32.27 -28.86 -11.74
CA GLU A 92 33.71 -28.67 -11.93
C GLU A 92 34.53 -29.36 -10.83
N PHE A 93 34.10 -29.23 -9.57
CA PHE A 93 34.73 -29.93 -8.44
C PHE A 93 34.65 -31.45 -8.59
N LEU A 94 33.49 -32.00 -8.95
CA LEU A 94 33.35 -33.45 -9.19
C LEU A 94 34.23 -33.90 -10.38
N LEU A 95 34.35 -33.08 -11.43
CA LEU A 95 35.20 -33.39 -12.58
C LEU A 95 36.69 -33.37 -12.24
N GLU A 96 37.16 -32.47 -11.38
CA GLU A 96 38.58 -32.32 -11.02
C GLU A 96 39.03 -33.28 -9.91
N TYR A 97 38.24 -33.42 -8.83
CA TYR A 97 38.63 -34.19 -7.66
C TYR A 97 38.16 -35.64 -7.70
N ILE A 98 37.06 -35.92 -8.41
CA ILE A 98 36.59 -37.30 -8.66
C ILE A 98 37.14 -37.80 -10.00
N GLN A 99 38.11 -37.14 -10.61
CA GLN A 99 38.88 -37.66 -11.75
C GLN A 99 39.77 -38.83 -11.29
N ILE A 100 39.14 -40.02 -11.12
CA ILE A 100 39.71 -41.39 -10.92
C ILE A 100 41.14 -41.39 -10.32
N SER A 101 41.35 -41.99 -9.15
CA SER A 101 42.65 -42.66 -8.86
C SER A 101 43.95 -41.84 -8.84
N ARG A 102 43.94 -40.49 -8.97
CA ARG A 102 45.19 -39.71 -8.90
C ARG A 102 45.85 -39.70 -7.52
N LEU A 103 45.24 -40.37 -6.54
CA LEU A 103 45.76 -40.50 -5.19
C LEU A 103 45.51 -41.90 -4.58
N ILE A 104 45.71 -42.99 -5.32
CA ILE A 104 45.89 -44.32 -4.70
C ILE A 104 46.86 -44.28 -3.48
N PRO A 105 47.90 -43.42 -3.40
CA PRO A 105 48.77 -43.36 -2.23
C PRO A 105 48.20 -42.68 -0.96
N THR A 106 47.14 -41.85 -1.04
CA THR A 106 46.67 -41.09 0.15
C THR A 106 45.36 -41.62 0.76
N LEU A 107 44.71 -42.58 0.11
CA LEU A 107 43.44 -43.18 0.56
C LEU A 107 43.57 -44.06 1.83
N PHE A 108 44.79 -44.27 2.34
CA PHE A 108 45.05 -44.93 3.62
C PHE A 108 45.18 -43.97 4.82
N SER A 109 45.07 -42.64 4.63
CA SER A 109 45.07 -41.71 5.76
C SER A 109 43.67 -41.16 6.02
N THR A 110 43.20 -41.37 7.24
CA THR A 110 41.96 -40.82 7.81
C THR A 110 41.88 -39.27 7.72
N SER A 111 43.02 -38.60 7.48
CA SER A 111 43.16 -37.15 7.26
C SER A 111 42.70 -36.64 5.89
N SER A 112 42.53 -37.50 4.89
CA SER A 112 42.11 -37.10 3.54
C SER A 112 40.63 -36.67 3.44
N SER A 113 39.80 -37.14 4.38
CA SER A 113 38.37 -36.79 4.44
C SER A 113 38.12 -35.34 4.89
N SER A 114 38.91 -34.81 5.84
CA SER A 114 38.82 -33.42 6.29
C SER A 114 39.34 -32.45 5.23
N GLU A 115 40.39 -32.83 4.50
CA GLU A 115 40.95 -32.02 3.42
C GLU A 115 40.00 -31.88 2.23
N LEU A 116 39.34 -32.96 1.79
CA LEU A 116 38.31 -32.92 0.75
C LEU A 116 37.09 -32.06 1.16
N LYS A 117 36.68 -32.12 2.42
CA LYS A 117 35.62 -31.26 2.98
C LYS A 117 36.00 -29.78 2.93
N VAL A 118 37.23 -29.45 3.32
CA VAL A 118 37.76 -28.08 3.26
C VAL A 118 37.82 -27.59 1.80
N GLN A 119 38.27 -28.41 0.86
CA GLN A 119 38.34 -28.03 -0.55
C GLN A 119 36.96 -27.89 -1.21
N PHE A 120 36.00 -28.76 -0.88
CA PHE A 120 34.60 -28.60 -1.32
C PHE A 120 34.01 -27.29 -0.79
N ASN A 121 34.18 -27.01 0.51
CA ASN A 121 33.67 -25.78 1.12
C ASN A 121 34.30 -24.53 0.46
N ASN A 122 35.62 -24.54 0.25
CA ASN A 122 36.35 -23.44 -0.36
C ASN A 122 36.08 -23.22 -1.86
N ARG A 123 35.53 -24.21 -2.58
CA ARG A 123 35.34 -24.12 -4.03
C ARG A 123 33.87 -24.06 -4.44
N VAL A 124 33.02 -24.86 -3.81
CA VAL A 124 31.59 -24.93 -4.12
C VAL A 124 30.80 -23.97 -3.25
N ASN A 125 31.01 -23.99 -1.93
CA ASN A 125 30.22 -23.18 -1.00
C ASN A 125 30.78 -21.78 -0.75
N LYS A 126 31.97 -21.48 -1.29
CA LYS A 126 32.63 -20.20 -1.07
C LYS A 126 31.73 -19.06 -1.55
N ASN A 127 31.44 -18.16 -0.62
CA ASN A 127 30.60 -16.99 -0.79
C ASN A 127 29.12 -17.25 -1.07
N ILE A 128 28.61 -18.49 -1.12
CA ILE A 128 27.17 -18.72 -1.38
C ILE A 128 26.31 -18.14 -0.26
N GLU A 129 26.67 -18.39 1.00
CA GLU A 129 25.97 -17.81 2.15
C GLU A 129 26.02 -16.27 2.10
N GLN A 130 27.17 -15.70 1.75
CA GLN A 130 27.34 -14.26 1.62
C GLN A 130 26.52 -13.68 0.46
N ASP A 131 26.52 -14.32 -0.70
CA ASP A 131 25.79 -13.91 -1.90
C ASP A 131 24.28 -13.97 -1.66
N ILE A 132 23.79 -15.00 -0.97
CA ILE A 132 22.38 -15.14 -0.59
C ILE A 132 21.99 -14.07 0.43
N ASN A 133 22.79 -13.87 1.48
CA ASN A 133 22.54 -12.80 2.47
C ASN A 133 22.52 -11.42 1.78
N GLN A 134 23.43 -11.16 0.85
CA GLN A 134 23.46 -9.92 0.09
C GLN A 134 22.23 -9.78 -0.83
N CYS A 135 21.81 -10.87 -1.48
CA CYS A 135 20.61 -10.87 -2.31
C CYS A 135 19.34 -10.61 -1.50
N ILE A 136 19.22 -11.21 -0.31
CA ILE A 136 18.12 -11.00 0.63
C ILE A 136 18.11 -9.55 1.11
N SER A 137 19.26 -9.03 1.54
CA SER A 137 19.40 -7.63 1.97
C SER A 137 18.98 -6.66 0.86
N HIS A 138 19.49 -6.86 -0.36
CA HIS A 138 19.08 -6.06 -1.52
C HIS A 138 17.58 -6.19 -1.84
N LEU A 139 16.98 -7.36 -1.66
CA LEU A 139 15.55 -7.57 -1.85
C LEU A 139 14.75 -6.79 -0.81
N CYS A 140 15.12 -6.85 0.46
CA CYS A 140 14.51 -6.07 1.54
C CYS A 140 14.66 -4.56 1.29
N ASP A 141 15.87 -4.10 0.93
CA ASP A 141 16.13 -2.70 0.58
C ASP A 141 15.25 -2.25 -0.59
N TRP A 142 15.17 -3.06 -1.64
CA TRP A 142 14.33 -2.78 -2.81
C TRP A 142 12.85 -2.71 -2.45
N LEU A 143 12.32 -3.66 -1.67
CA LEU A 143 10.92 -3.66 -1.20
C LEU A 143 10.59 -2.39 -0.43
N VAL A 144 11.46 -2.01 0.51
CA VAL A 144 11.31 -0.81 1.33
C VAL A 144 11.42 0.44 0.49
N GLU A 145 12.40 0.54 -0.40
CA GLU A 145 12.55 1.67 -1.31
C GLU A 145 11.29 1.84 -2.19
N ARG A 146 10.73 0.75 -2.71
CA ARG A 146 9.53 0.78 -3.55
C ARG A 146 8.28 1.19 -2.79
N SER A 147 8.11 0.67 -1.57
CA SER A 147 7.04 1.13 -0.68
C SER A 147 7.21 2.63 -0.35
N ASN A 148 8.41 3.05 0.04
CA ASN A 148 8.69 4.44 0.39
C ASN A 148 8.42 5.40 -0.78
N ARG A 149 8.83 5.03 -2.00
CA ARG A 149 8.53 5.81 -3.21
C ARG A 149 7.04 5.99 -3.40
N THR A 150 6.26 4.93 -3.25
CA THR A 150 4.79 4.96 -3.39
C THR A 150 4.15 5.83 -2.31
N VAL A 151 4.53 5.63 -1.04
CA VAL A 151 4.04 6.48 0.06
C VAL A 151 4.44 7.96 -0.14
N HIS A 152 5.63 8.22 -0.71
CA HIS A 152 6.03 9.57 -1.06
C HIS A 152 5.20 10.17 -2.21
N GLN A 153 4.85 9.37 -3.22
CA GLN A 153 3.92 9.77 -4.29
C GLN A 153 2.53 10.10 -3.74
N LEU A 154 1.97 9.24 -2.89
CA LEU A 154 0.71 9.49 -2.19
C LEU A 154 0.79 10.82 -1.41
N ASN A 155 1.87 11.03 -0.65
CA ASN A 155 2.08 12.27 0.10
C ASN A 155 2.22 13.50 -0.83
N LYS A 156 2.90 13.36 -1.97
CA LYS A 156 3.02 14.42 -2.97
C LYS A 156 1.65 14.80 -3.55
N HIS A 157 0.82 13.83 -3.91
CA HIS A 157 -0.54 14.06 -4.36
C HIS A 157 -1.37 14.78 -3.28
N LEU A 158 -1.28 14.34 -2.02
CA LEU A 158 -1.96 15.02 -0.91
C LEU A 158 -1.45 16.46 -0.69
N ASN A 159 -0.14 16.69 -0.80
CA ASN A 159 0.46 18.02 -0.61
C ASN A 159 0.06 19.00 -1.69
N THR A 160 0.16 18.60 -2.97
CA THR A 160 -0.28 19.43 -4.10
C THR A 160 -1.73 19.85 -3.90
N ASN A 161 -2.59 18.90 -3.53
CA ASN A 161 -3.99 19.21 -3.31
C ASN A 161 -4.20 20.08 -2.08
N SER A 162 -3.51 19.86 -0.96
CA SER A 162 -3.61 20.73 0.21
C SER A 162 -3.29 22.20 -0.10
N ILE A 163 -2.37 22.48 -1.03
CA ILE A 163 -2.05 23.82 -1.52
C ILE A 163 -3.23 24.39 -2.33
N HIS A 164 -3.75 23.62 -3.30
CA HIS A 164 -4.93 24.03 -4.08
C HIS A 164 -6.12 24.34 -3.19
N SER A 165 -6.32 23.54 -2.14
CA SER A 165 -7.42 23.72 -1.20
C SER A 165 -7.30 24.97 -0.36
N ARG A 166 -6.11 25.28 0.15
CA ARG A 166 -5.90 26.51 0.94
C ARG A 166 -6.23 27.75 0.10
N ARG A 167 -5.86 27.73 -1.19
CA ARG A 167 -6.14 28.83 -2.11
C ARG A 167 -7.64 28.94 -2.44
N GLN A 168 -8.31 27.84 -2.75
CA GLN A 168 -9.75 27.85 -3.03
C GLN A 168 -10.56 28.24 -1.77
N GLN A 169 -10.19 27.74 -0.58
CA GLN A 169 -10.85 28.08 0.69
C GLN A 169 -10.70 29.55 1.07
N GLN A 170 -9.56 30.18 0.75
CA GLN A 170 -9.40 31.62 0.94
C GLN A 170 -10.40 32.39 0.08
N ILE A 171 -10.54 32.03 -1.19
CA ILE A 171 -11.49 32.67 -2.11
C ILE A 171 -12.93 32.57 -1.58
N ILE A 172 -13.35 31.39 -1.12
CA ILE A 172 -14.69 31.16 -0.55
C ILE A 172 -14.93 32.01 0.71
N LYS A 173 -13.94 32.09 1.61
CA LYS A 173 -14.04 32.93 2.82
C LYS A 173 -14.22 34.40 2.50
N TYR A 174 -13.50 34.93 1.51
CA TYR A 174 -13.62 36.33 1.10
C TYR A 174 -14.98 36.61 0.44
N THR A 175 -15.53 35.67 -0.33
CA THR A 175 -16.86 35.80 -0.95
C THR A 175 -18.00 35.66 0.07
N SER A 176 -17.84 34.82 1.11
CA SER A 176 -18.87 34.50 2.11
C SER A 176 -18.87 35.41 3.35
N ASN A 177 -17.79 36.18 3.60
CA ASN A 177 -17.59 37.00 4.82
C ASN A 177 -18.69 38.05 5.11
N ASN A 178 -19.62 38.27 4.18
CA ASN A 178 -20.84 39.02 4.43
C ASN A 178 -21.99 38.06 4.84
N MET A 179 -22.09 37.83 6.16
CA MET A 179 -23.15 37.12 6.90
C MET A 179 -23.20 35.59 6.81
N THR A 180 -23.16 34.96 8.00
CA THR A 180 -23.35 33.55 8.42
C THR A 180 -22.09 32.68 8.56
N SER A 181 -21.53 32.64 9.77
CA SER A 181 -20.17 32.16 10.08
C SER A 181 -20.03 30.70 10.57
N GLY A 182 -21.07 29.86 10.51
CA GLY A 182 -21.04 28.53 11.14
C GLY A 182 -20.73 27.37 10.19
N VAL A 183 -21.47 27.28 9.08
CA VAL A 183 -21.55 26.06 8.26
C VAL A 183 -20.41 25.95 7.24
N ASP A 184 -19.79 27.07 6.84
CA ASP A 184 -18.68 27.12 5.88
C ASP A 184 -17.31 26.80 6.49
N ALA A 185 -17.14 27.15 7.77
CA ALA A 185 -15.90 26.90 8.49
C ALA A 185 -15.70 25.40 8.75
N ASP A 186 -16.78 24.66 8.99
CA ASP A 186 -16.73 23.26 9.41
C ASP A 186 -16.19 22.31 8.33
N PHE A 187 -16.71 22.40 7.10
CA PHE A 187 -16.21 21.63 5.95
C PHE A 187 -14.72 21.90 5.69
N SER A 188 -14.35 23.19 5.64
CA SER A 188 -12.97 23.61 5.35
C SER A 188 -11.98 23.12 6.41
N LEU A 189 -12.37 23.23 7.68
CA LEU A 189 -11.58 22.83 8.83
C LEU A 189 -11.45 21.30 8.92
N SER A 190 -12.56 20.57 8.76
CA SER A 190 -12.58 19.10 8.74
C SER A 190 -11.68 18.55 7.64
N ARG A 191 -11.79 19.10 6.42
CA ARG A 191 -10.94 18.70 5.30
C ARG A 191 -9.45 18.94 5.58
N GLN A 192 -9.09 20.09 6.13
CA GLN A 192 -7.69 20.40 6.49
C GLN A 192 -7.15 19.47 7.57
N GLN A 193 -7.94 19.16 8.59
CA GLN A 193 -7.55 18.24 9.67
C GLN A 193 -7.25 16.85 9.13
N ILE A 194 -8.14 16.30 8.29
CA ILE A 194 -7.97 14.97 7.69
C ILE A 194 -6.72 14.94 6.81
N LEU A 195 -6.52 15.92 5.93
CA LEU A 195 -5.33 15.97 5.07
C LEU A 195 -4.02 16.05 5.87
N ASN A 196 -3.97 16.87 6.93
CA ASN A 196 -2.79 16.97 7.78
C ASN A 196 -2.52 15.65 8.54
N GLN A 197 -3.57 14.99 9.03
CA GLN A 197 -3.45 13.68 9.67
C GLN A 197 -2.90 12.63 8.69
N LEU A 198 -3.43 12.59 7.46
CA LEU A 198 -2.92 11.68 6.43
C LEU A 198 -1.46 11.95 6.07
N GLN A 199 -1.08 13.22 5.91
CA GLN A 199 0.30 13.61 5.64
C GLN A 199 1.24 13.12 6.76
N THR A 200 0.82 13.29 8.02
CA THR A 200 1.58 12.86 9.20
C THR A 200 1.71 11.34 9.25
N GLN A 201 0.63 10.60 8.95
CA GLN A 201 0.66 9.14 8.92
C GLN A 201 1.57 8.60 7.80
N CYS A 202 1.53 9.21 6.61
CA CYS A 202 2.44 8.87 5.52
C CYS A 202 3.90 9.08 5.95
N GLN A 203 4.22 10.23 6.55
CA GLN A 203 5.58 10.50 7.07
C GLN A 203 6.00 9.47 8.12
N ASN A 204 5.13 9.15 9.07
CA ASN A 204 5.41 8.15 10.11
C ASN A 204 5.71 6.76 9.53
N ILE A 205 5.03 6.35 8.45
CA ILE A 205 5.31 5.08 7.77
C ILE A 205 6.68 5.10 7.11
N LEU A 206 7.04 6.19 6.41
CA LEU A 206 8.37 6.35 5.81
C LEU A 206 9.49 6.21 6.85
N TYR A 207 9.33 6.87 8.01
CA TYR A 207 10.30 6.78 9.10
C TYR A 207 10.40 5.35 9.66
N LYS A 208 9.27 4.70 9.93
CA LYS A 208 9.23 3.32 10.45
C LYS A 208 9.83 2.31 9.47
N GLN A 209 9.57 2.47 8.18
CA GLN A 209 10.10 1.58 7.15
C GLN A 209 11.62 1.67 7.07
N LYS A 210 12.20 2.88 7.10
CA LYS A 210 13.66 3.05 7.13
C LYS A 210 14.34 2.36 8.31
N THR A 211 13.69 2.33 9.48
CA THR A 211 14.24 1.65 10.66
C THR A 211 14.03 0.14 10.66
N ALA A 212 12.99 -0.36 9.98
CA ALA A 212 12.65 -1.78 9.97
C ALA A 212 13.51 -2.62 9.01
N THR A 213 14.12 -2.01 7.99
CA THR A 213 14.88 -2.70 6.94
C THR A 213 15.95 -3.64 7.48
N GLY A 214 16.81 -3.16 8.40
CA GLY A 214 17.91 -3.95 8.94
C GLY A 214 17.43 -5.17 9.72
N ALA A 215 16.45 -4.97 10.61
CA ALA A 215 15.90 -6.06 11.42
C ALA A 215 15.22 -7.14 10.56
N GLN A 216 14.53 -6.75 9.49
CA GLN A 216 13.85 -7.69 8.58
C GLN A 216 14.85 -8.46 7.72
N ALA A 217 15.93 -7.82 7.26
CA ALA A 217 16.99 -8.49 6.51
C ALA A 217 17.72 -9.54 7.35
N ASP A 218 18.00 -9.22 8.63
CA ASP A 218 18.65 -10.15 9.55
C ASP A 218 17.77 -11.35 9.88
N ASP A 219 16.48 -11.12 10.15
CA ASP A 219 15.50 -12.18 10.43
C ASP A 219 15.32 -13.13 9.24
N LEU A 220 15.16 -12.57 8.03
CA LEU A 220 15.02 -13.37 6.81
C LEU A 220 16.30 -14.14 6.50
N SER A 221 17.47 -13.52 6.67
CA SER A 221 18.77 -14.20 6.52
C SER A 221 18.91 -15.36 7.51
N ALA A 222 18.47 -15.19 8.76
CA ALA A 222 18.49 -16.25 9.76
C ALA A 222 17.56 -17.43 9.38
N SER A 223 16.34 -17.14 8.90
CA SER A 223 15.39 -18.16 8.41
C SER A 223 15.94 -18.95 7.20
N VAL A 224 16.68 -18.26 6.31
CA VAL A 224 17.32 -18.90 5.16
C VAL A 224 18.49 -19.78 5.58
N ARG A 225 19.37 -19.30 6.48
CA ARG A 225 20.44 -20.14 7.06
C ARG A 225 19.87 -21.38 7.73
N ALA A 226 18.80 -21.21 8.49
CA ALA A 226 18.04 -22.29 9.12
C ALA A 226 17.55 -23.37 8.14
N THR A 227 17.03 -22.96 6.97
CA THR A 227 16.57 -23.87 5.91
C THR A 227 17.73 -24.59 5.22
N MET A 228 18.79 -23.85 4.88
CA MET A 228 20.01 -24.44 4.29
C MET A 228 20.69 -25.43 5.24
N LEU A 229 20.60 -25.17 6.55
CA LEU A 229 20.94 -26.14 7.57
C LEU A 229 19.93 -27.29 7.49
N GLY A 230 18.66 -27.16 7.87
CA GLY A 230 17.66 -28.25 8.04
C GLY A 230 17.54 -29.39 6.99
N THR A 231 18.06 -29.27 5.78
CA THR A 231 18.07 -30.27 4.68
C THR A 231 18.88 -31.57 4.93
N ALA A 232 19.27 -31.87 6.17
CA ALA A 232 19.93 -33.13 6.55
C ALA A 232 18.95 -34.23 7.01
N ALA A 233 17.70 -33.89 7.31
CA ALA A 233 16.70 -34.83 7.81
C ALA A 233 15.55 -34.97 6.81
N ILE A 234 15.72 -35.81 5.79
CA ILE A 234 14.56 -36.46 5.17
C ILE A 234 14.37 -37.77 5.91
N GLU A 235 13.45 -37.78 6.87
CA GLU A 235 12.51 -38.87 7.03
C GLU A 235 11.26 -38.33 7.74
N ILE A 236 10.24 -38.06 6.91
CA ILE A 236 8.81 -37.95 7.25
C ILE A 236 8.40 -36.66 7.99
N GLY A 237 7.41 -35.97 7.42
CA GLY A 237 7.12 -34.57 7.70
C GLY A 237 6.17 -34.29 8.85
N ALA A 238 6.21 -33.04 9.32
CA ALA A 238 5.09 -32.24 9.81
C ALA A 238 5.61 -30.89 10.34
N VAL A 239 5.10 -29.80 9.76
CA VAL A 239 4.73 -28.52 10.40
C VAL A 239 5.69 -27.85 11.39
N GLY A 240 6.10 -26.62 11.05
CA GLY A 240 6.14 -25.51 12.03
C GLY A 240 7.49 -24.81 12.18
N LEU A 241 7.45 -23.48 12.05
CA LEU A 241 8.53 -22.50 12.22
C LEU A 241 9.13 -22.45 13.65
N GLY A 242 9.53 -23.58 14.27
CA GLY A 242 9.84 -23.60 15.70
C GLY A 242 10.75 -24.70 16.24
N ALA A 243 11.56 -25.38 15.42
CA ALA A 243 12.45 -26.46 15.88
C ALA A 243 13.96 -26.13 15.86
N LEU A 244 14.34 -24.85 15.99
CA LEU A 244 15.76 -24.45 16.02
C LEU A 244 16.18 -23.91 17.39
N ALA A 245 16.15 -24.78 18.39
CA ALA A 245 16.92 -24.60 19.60
C ALA A 245 17.18 -25.97 20.24
N THR A 246 17.94 -26.83 19.57
CA THR A 246 18.82 -27.80 20.22
C THR A 246 19.63 -28.52 19.15
N LEU A 247 20.93 -28.21 19.14
CA LEU A 247 22.08 -29.07 18.84
C LEU A 247 23.23 -28.17 18.38
N ALA A 248 23.65 -27.26 19.27
CA ALA A 248 25.02 -26.74 19.26
C ALA A 248 25.96 -27.85 19.73
N SER A 249 26.07 -28.93 18.96
CA SER A 249 27.05 -30.02 19.09
C SER A 249 26.74 -31.14 18.11
N PHE A 250 26.66 -30.84 16.81
CA PHE A 250 27.01 -31.86 15.83
C PHE A 250 27.82 -31.20 14.73
N ASP A 251 29.00 -31.74 14.52
CA ASP A 251 29.91 -31.43 13.44
C ASP A 251 29.19 -31.72 12.11
N TRP A 252 28.71 -30.67 11.44
CA TRP A 252 27.89 -30.77 10.21
C TRP A 252 28.65 -31.26 8.98
N THR A 253 29.84 -31.80 9.18
CA THR A 253 30.58 -32.57 8.20
C THR A 253 30.29 -34.09 8.28
N GLY A 254 29.44 -34.55 9.20
CA GLY A 254 29.18 -35.98 9.45
C GLY A 254 28.46 -36.73 8.32
N LEU A 255 27.52 -36.10 7.60
CA LEU A 255 26.71 -36.82 6.58
C LEU A 255 27.30 -36.80 5.16
N LEU A 256 28.24 -35.89 4.87
CA LEU A 256 29.15 -36.07 3.73
C LEU A 256 30.20 -37.17 4.01
N GLY A 257 30.38 -37.57 5.27
CA GLY A 257 31.20 -38.73 5.66
C GLY A 257 30.43 -40.05 5.67
N ALA A 258 29.19 -40.07 6.16
CA ALA A 258 28.42 -41.32 6.32
C ALA A 258 27.82 -41.87 5.02
N GLY A 259 27.62 -41.04 3.98
CA GLY A 259 27.24 -41.52 2.65
C GLY A 259 28.41 -42.07 1.82
N LEU A 260 29.65 -41.82 2.25
CA LEU A 260 30.87 -42.22 1.54
C LEU A 260 31.61 -43.39 2.21
N ILE A 261 31.30 -43.69 3.47
CA ILE A 261 32.04 -44.70 4.26
C ILE A 261 31.06 -45.76 4.77
N GLY A 262 30.70 -46.67 3.88
CA GLY A 262 29.92 -47.86 4.22
C GLY A 262 30.09 -48.93 3.15
N ILE A 263 31.03 -49.85 3.40
CA ILE A 263 31.34 -51.08 2.64
C ILE A 263 32.44 -50.91 1.57
N LEU A 264 33.69 -50.97 2.07
CA LEU A 264 34.75 -51.87 1.62
C LEU A 264 34.70 -52.36 0.15
N GLY A 265 35.63 -51.87 -0.65
CA GLY A 265 36.19 -52.63 -1.78
C GLY A 265 35.59 -52.34 -3.16
N LEU A 266 36.50 -52.30 -4.14
CA LEU A 266 36.28 -52.36 -5.60
C LEU A 266 35.96 -51.00 -6.25
N TYR A 267 36.96 -50.32 -6.82
CA TYR A 267 37.52 -50.56 -8.16
C TYR A 267 36.49 -50.24 -9.27
N LEU A 268 36.73 -49.14 -10.00
CA LEU A 268 36.07 -48.71 -11.25
C LEU A 268 34.54 -48.78 -11.32
N ILE A 269 33.82 -47.69 -10.99
CA ILE A 269 32.46 -47.50 -11.56
C ILE A 269 32.20 -46.03 -11.94
N PRO A 270 32.18 -45.66 -13.24
CA PRO A 270 31.73 -44.33 -13.69
C PRO A 270 30.26 -44.04 -13.35
N MET A 271 29.40 -45.08 -13.24
CA MET A 271 27.99 -44.93 -12.88
C MET A 271 27.77 -44.33 -11.48
N ARG A 272 28.64 -44.59 -10.48
CA ARG A 272 28.49 -43.99 -9.14
C ARG A 272 28.75 -42.48 -9.13
N ARG A 273 29.51 -41.95 -10.10
CA ARG A 273 29.70 -40.50 -10.26
C ARG A 273 28.44 -39.81 -10.72
N LEU A 274 27.73 -40.46 -11.64
CA LEU A 274 26.45 -39.96 -12.13
C LEU A 274 25.45 -39.93 -10.98
N THR A 275 25.43 -40.94 -10.12
CA THR A 275 24.59 -40.97 -8.91
C THR A 275 24.93 -39.84 -7.93
N ILE A 276 26.21 -39.65 -7.57
CA ILE A 276 26.63 -38.57 -6.65
C ILE A 276 26.31 -37.19 -7.24
N LYS A 277 26.56 -36.99 -8.54
CA LYS A 277 26.23 -35.75 -9.25
C LYS A 277 24.72 -35.48 -9.20
N GLN A 278 23.90 -36.49 -9.47
CA GLN A 278 22.45 -36.39 -9.43
C GLN A 278 21.95 -36.09 -8.01
N GLU A 279 22.43 -36.80 -6.99
CA GLU A 279 22.03 -36.56 -5.60
C GLU A 279 22.41 -35.17 -5.10
N MET A 280 23.59 -34.66 -5.47
CA MET A 280 24.00 -33.30 -5.12
C MET A 280 23.15 -32.26 -5.85
N LYS A 281 22.90 -32.45 -7.14
CA LYS A 281 22.03 -31.57 -7.91
C LYS A 281 20.61 -31.54 -7.34
N ASP A 282 20.02 -32.70 -7.04
CA ASP A 282 18.70 -32.81 -6.44
C ASP A 282 18.61 -32.10 -5.08
N ARG A 283 19.67 -32.14 -4.27
CA ARG A 283 19.72 -31.40 -2.99
C ARG A 283 19.82 -29.89 -3.20
N ILE A 284 20.63 -29.44 -4.15
CA ILE A 284 20.78 -28.02 -4.47
C ILE A 284 19.46 -27.48 -5.05
N ASP A 285 18.82 -28.23 -5.94
CA ASP A 285 17.53 -27.90 -6.54
C ASP A 285 16.41 -27.86 -5.49
N LYS A 286 16.38 -28.79 -4.52
CA LYS A 286 15.44 -28.74 -3.39
C LYS A 286 15.63 -27.48 -2.54
N THR A 287 16.87 -27.18 -2.15
CA THR A 287 17.18 -25.97 -1.38
C THR A 287 16.80 -24.70 -2.14
N HIS A 288 17.02 -24.68 -3.46
CA HIS A 288 16.62 -23.59 -4.35
C HIS A 288 15.10 -23.38 -4.34
N ILE A 289 14.34 -24.46 -4.50
CA ILE A 289 12.87 -24.45 -4.49
C ILE A 289 12.35 -23.96 -3.13
N ASP A 290 12.84 -24.54 -2.04
CA ASP A 290 12.40 -24.20 -0.67
C ASP A 290 12.69 -22.72 -0.35
N LEU A 291 13.89 -22.24 -0.69
CA LEU A 291 14.25 -20.83 -0.51
C LEU A 291 13.35 -19.90 -1.33
N THR A 292 13.15 -20.23 -2.60
CA THR A 292 12.32 -19.44 -3.52
C THR A 292 10.87 -19.38 -3.03
N GLU A 293 10.33 -20.49 -2.55
CA GLU A 293 8.98 -20.56 -1.99
C GLU A 293 8.85 -19.72 -0.71
N GLN A 294 9.81 -19.82 0.21
CA GLN A 294 9.82 -19.02 1.43
C GLN A 294 9.92 -17.53 1.14
N LEU A 295 10.83 -17.12 0.25
CA LEU A 295 10.97 -15.72 -0.15
C LEU A 295 9.70 -15.20 -0.82
N LYS A 296 9.07 -15.99 -1.69
CA LYS A 296 7.79 -15.64 -2.31
C LYS A 296 6.69 -15.48 -1.26
N LYS A 297 6.61 -16.39 -0.29
CA LYS A 297 5.61 -16.31 0.79
C LYS A 297 5.79 -15.07 1.64
N HIS A 298 7.02 -14.78 2.09
CA HIS A 298 7.33 -13.57 2.85
C HIS A 298 7.08 -12.30 2.04
N PHE A 299 7.49 -12.28 0.78
CA PHE A 299 7.23 -11.19 -0.15
C PHE A 299 5.74 -10.89 -0.30
N LEU A 300 4.92 -11.92 -0.59
CA LEU A 300 3.48 -11.75 -0.74
C LEU A 300 2.83 -11.26 0.54
N HIS A 301 3.27 -11.79 1.69
CA HIS A 301 2.79 -11.32 2.99
C HIS A 301 3.11 -9.84 3.23
N GLU A 302 4.34 -9.42 2.97
CA GLU A 302 4.73 -8.01 3.13
C GLU A 302 4.08 -7.10 2.08
N LEU A 303 3.86 -7.59 0.86
CA LEU A 303 3.13 -6.87 -0.18
C LEU A 303 1.69 -6.61 0.25
N ASP A 304 0.97 -7.64 0.69
CA ASP A 304 -0.41 -7.52 1.18
C ASP A 304 -0.47 -6.60 2.41
N ASN A 305 0.50 -6.69 3.32
CA ASN A 305 0.59 -5.85 4.50
C ASN A 305 0.81 -4.37 4.14
N ASN A 306 1.72 -4.08 3.20
CA ASN A 306 2.00 -2.72 2.76
C ASN A 306 0.84 -2.14 1.94
N GLU A 307 0.24 -2.91 1.05
CA GLU A 307 -0.96 -2.50 0.32
C GLU A 307 -2.10 -2.16 1.28
N ARG A 308 -2.38 -3.03 2.26
CA ARG A 308 -3.39 -2.77 3.28
C ARG A 308 -3.10 -1.47 4.03
N LYS A 309 -1.86 -1.26 4.49
CA LYS A 309 -1.46 -0.01 5.15
C LYS A 309 -1.70 1.20 4.25
N MET A 310 -1.33 1.13 2.98
CA MET A 310 -1.58 2.22 2.03
C MET A 310 -3.09 2.49 1.88
N ARG A 311 -3.92 1.45 1.73
CA ARG A 311 -5.39 1.58 1.66
C ARG A 311 -5.99 2.16 2.94
N GLU A 312 -5.48 1.75 4.10
CA GLU A 312 -5.87 2.29 5.41
C GLU A 312 -5.54 3.78 5.54
N LEU A 313 -4.43 4.24 4.95
CA LEU A 313 -4.09 5.68 4.91
C LEU A 313 -5.12 6.48 4.10
N ILE A 314 -5.60 5.97 2.98
CA ILE A 314 -6.54 6.71 2.11
C ILE A 314 -7.99 6.65 2.62
N MET A 315 -8.32 5.67 3.46
CA MET A 315 -9.68 5.39 3.93
C MET A 315 -10.37 6.59 4.61
N PRO A 316 -9.74 7.35 5.52
CA PRO A 316 -10.40 8.48 6.18
C PRO A 316 -10.81 9.58 5.21
N TYR A 317 -9.96 9.87 4.22
CA TYR A 317 -10.26 10.86 3.20
C TYR A 317 -11.30 10.34 2.19
N THR A 318 -11.27 9.03 1.89
CA THR A 318 -12.32 8.38 1.09
C THR A 318 -13.69 8.54 1.75
N ARG A 319 -13.80 8.24 3.06
CA ARG A 319 -15.05 8.40 3.82
C ARG A 319 -15.50 9.85 3.85
N PHE A 320 -14.57 10.78 4.07
CA PHE A 320 -14.89 12.21 4.06
C PHE A 320 -15.52 12.64 2.73
N VAL A 321 -14.94 12.26 1.58
CA VAL A 321 -15.49 12.63 0.27
C VAL A 321 -16.89 12.02 0.07
N GLN A 322 -17.07 10.75 0.43
CA GLN A 322 -18.38 10.07 0.33
C GLN A 322 -19.44 10.72 1.23
N ASP A 323 -19.11 11.00 2.48
CA ASP A 323 -20.02 11.63 3.44
C ASP A 323 -20.40 13.05 2.98
N GLU A 324 -19.45 13.82 2.44
CA GLU A 324 -19.71 15.16 1.92
C GLU A 324 -20.50 15.14 0.60
N GLU A 325 -20.29 14.14 -0.26
CA GLU A 325 -21.11 13.92 -1.45
C GLU A 325 -22.59 13.73 -1.07
N GLU A 326 -22.85 12.83 -0.11
CA GLU A 326 -24.20 12.54 0.36
C GLU A 326 -24.85 13.78 1.00
N LYS A 327 -24.11 14.50 1.85
CA LYS A 327 -24.59 15.75 2.48
C LYS A 327 -24.92 16.81 1.45
N LEU A 328 -24.07 17.03 0.44
CA LEU A 328 -24.30 18.04 -0.59
C LEU A 328 -25.49 17.67 -1.47
N LYS A 329 -25.65 16.39 -1.81
CA LYS A 329 -26.81 15.89 -2.55
C LYS A 329 -28.11 16.17 -1.78
N LYS A 330 -28.17 15.76 -0.51
CA LYS A 330 -29.33 16.01 0.37
C LYS A 330 -29.63 17.49 0.54
N THR A 331 -28.59 18.32 0.71
CA THR A 331 -28.75 19.78 0.84
C THR A 331 -29.28 20.40 -0.45
N THR A 332 -28.80 19.95 -1.61
CA THR A 332 -29.28 20.41 -2.92
C THR A 332 -30.77 20.08 -3.09
N GLU A 333 -31.17 18.83 -2.81
CA GLU A 333 -32.56 18.39 -2.88
C GLU A 333 -33.48 19.18 -1.94
N GLN A 334 -33.01 19.48 -0.72
CA GLN A 334 -33.74 20.32 0.24
C GLN A 334 -33.91 21.75 -0.25
N ILE A 335 -32.83 22.39 -0.75
CA ILE A 335 -32.92 23.75 -1.27
C ILE A 335 -33.87 23.81 -2.47
N GLU A 336 -33.78 22.85 -3.40
CA GLU A 336 -34.70 22.79 -4.55
C GLU A 336 -36.16 22.62 -4.12
N THR A 337 -36.42 21.79 -3.11
CA THR A 337 -37.76 21.58 -2.56
C THR A 337 -38.32 22.87 -1.97
N VAL A 338 -37.55 23.56 -1.12
CA VAL A 338 -38.00 24.82 -0.52
C VAL A 338 -38.15 25.92 -1.58
N ARG A 339 -37.28 25.97 -2.59
CA ARG A 339 -37.41 26.92 -3.71
C ARG A 339 -38.71 26.70 -4.49
N LYS A 340 -39.12 25.45 -4.70
CA LYS A 340 -40.43 25.12 -5.30
C LYS A 340 -41.58 25.59 -4.40
N GLN A 341 -41.50 25.38 -3.09
CA GLN A 341 -42.51 25.85 -2.12
C GLN A 341 -42.64 27.38 -2.10
N ILE A 342 -41.52 28.11 -2.14
CA ILE A 342 -41.52 29.58 -2.20
C ILE A 342 -42.18 30.08 -3.48
N LYS A 343 -41.87 29.47 -4.63
CA LYS A 343 -42.52 29.80 -5.90
C LYS A 343 -44.03 29.55 -5.84
N GLN A 344 -44.46 28.43 -5.25
CA GLN A 344 -45.87 28.11 -5.08
C GLN A 344 -46.57 29.14 -4.18
N LEU A 345 -45.99 29.47 -3.02
CA LEU A 345 -46.52 30.47 -2.10
C LEU A 345 -46.70 31.84 -2.77
N LYS A 346 -45.75 32.26 -3.61
CA LYS A 346 -45.87 33.50 -4.40
C LYS A 346 -47.06 33.45 -5.37
N LEU A 347 -47.24 32.32 -6.08
CA LEU A 347 -48.38 32.14 -6.99
C LEU A 347 -49.71 32.17 -6.22
N ASP A 348 -49.79 31.48 -5.07
CA ASP A 348 -51.00 31.43 -4.25
C ASP A 348 -51.36 32.83 -3.71
N ILE A 349 -50.38 33.61 -3.25
CA ILE A 349 -50.57 35.00 -2.83
C ILE A 349 -51.09 35.85 -4.00
N GLN A 350 -50.53 35.69 -5.21
CA GLN A 350 -50.94 36.44 -6.38
C GLN A 350 -52.39 36.10 -6.80
N ILE A 351 -52.77 34.82 -6.74
CA ILE A 351 -54.14 34.35 -7.01
C ILE A 351 -55.11 34.93 -5.97
N LEU A 352 -54.82 34.83 -4.68
CA LEU A 352 -55.68 35.37 -3.60
C LEU A 352 -55.89 36.87 -3.71
N LEU A 353 -54.84 37.62 -4.08
CA LEU A 353 -54.95 39.06 -4.32
C LEU A 353 -55.82 39.38 -5.55
N SER A 354 -55.78 38.56 -6.60
CA SER A 354 -56.59 38.74 -7.82
C SER A 354 -58.06 38.33 -7.67
N GLN A 355 -58.39 37.34 -6.83
CA GLN A 355 -59.78 36.90 -6.60
C GLN A 355 -60.59 37.92 -5.83
N LYS A 356 -59.98 38.61 -4.85
CA LYS A 356 -60.63 39.67 -4.08
C LYS A 356 -61.07 40.86 -4.94
N GLU A 357 -60.43 41.04 -6.09
CA GLU A 357 -60.71 42.08 -7.10
C GLU A 357 -62.01 41.83 -7.90
N LYS A 358 -62.58 40.62 -7.85
CA LYS A 358 -63.84 40.26 -8.55
C LYS A 358 -65.07 40.27 -7.64
N THR A 359 -64.88 40.43 -6.34
CA THR A 359 -65.94 40.38 -5.30
C THR A 359 -66.23 41.72 -4.64
N GLU A 360 -65.42 42.74 -4.94
CA GLU A 360 -65.70 44.17 -4.71
C GLU A 360 -66.11 44.80 -6.05
#